data_AF-A0A7J2HM41-F1
#
_entry.id   AF-A0A7J2HM41-F1
#
_cell.length_a   1.000
_cell.length_b   1.000
_cell.length_c   1.000
_cell.angle_alpha   90.00
_cell.angle_beta   90.00
_cell.angle_gamma   90.00
#
_symmetry.space_group_name_H-M   'P 1'
#
loop_
_entity.id
_entity.type
_entity.pdbx_description
1 polymer ?
#
loop_
_entity_poly.entity_id
_entity_poly.type
_entity_poly.pdbx_seq_one_letter_code
_entity_poly.pdbx_strand_id
1 'polypeptide(L)'
;MNRVGLDLDYYDLPSVIELKRRILKEEEQNGLTQVLVFKTKHGYHLELIYDRDIPPEENFLIREKYGDCERRLEYSQRRYMLLGDCYDILFHEKKGFLRRRVWI
;
A
#
# COMPACT_ATOMS: atom_id res chain seq x y z
N MET A 1 -6.49 5.86 9.09
CA MET A 1 -6.29 4.49 8.56
C MET A 1 -5.03 3.96 9.23
N ASN A 2 -5.06 2.79 9.84
CA ASN A 2 -3.90 2.26 10.58
C ASN A 2 -3.09 1.21 9.80
N ARG A 3 -3.25 1.17 8.48
CA ARG A 3 -2.62 0.16 7.61
C ARG A 3 -2.02 0.80 6.37
N VAL A 4 -0.92 0.22 5.89
CA VAL A 4 -0.28 0.58 4.63
C VAL A 4 -0.07 -0.68 3.80
N GLY A 5 -0.56 -0.68 2.56
CA GLY A 5 -0.37 -1.78 1.62
C GLY A 5 0.78 -1.49 0.65
N LEU A 6 1.66 -2.48 0.44
CA LEU A 6 2.73 -2.46 -0.57
C LEU A 6 2.54 -3.62 -1.54
N ASP A 7 2.43 -3.31 -2.83
CA ASP A 7 2.37 -4.30 -3.90
C ASP A 7 3.75 -4.46 -4.55
N LEU A 8 4.37 -5.62 -4.28
CA LEU A 8 5.69 -6.00 -4.74
C LEU A 8 5.58 -6.97 -5.92
N ASP A 9 5.15 -6.43 -7.06
CA ASP A 9 5.01 -7.20 -8.30
C ASP A 9 6.39 -7.69 -8.76
N TYR A 10 6.48 -8.97 -9.13
CA TYR A 10 7.68 -9.68 -9.60
C TYR A 10 8.80 -9.91 -8.57
N TYR A 11 8.59 -9.55 -7.30
CA TYR A 11 9.55 -9.88 -6.24
C TYR A 11 9.50 -11.38 -5.91
N ASP A 12 10.66 -11.94 -5.58
CA ASP A 12 10.75 -13.30 -5.02
C ASP A 12 10.57 -13.31 -3.49
N LEU A 13 10.29 -14.49 -2.93
CA LEU A 13 10.02 -14.64 -1.51
C LEU A 13 11.21 -14.23 -0.61
N PRO A 14 12.47 -14.68 -0.88
CA PRO A 14 13.62 -14.21 -0.12
C PRO A 14 13.72 -12.68 -0.01
N SER A 15 13.61 -11.95 -1.12
CA SER A 15 13.67 -10.47 -1.11
C SER A 15 12.53 -9.86 -0.30
N VAL A 16 11.33 -10.42 -0.38
CA VAL A 16 10.16 -9.95 0.39
C VAL A 16 10.36 -10.15 1.90
N ILE A 17 10.95 -11.28 2.31
CA ILE A 17 11.23 -11.54 3.72
C ILE A 17 12.33 -10.62 4.26
N GLU A 18 13.36 -10.33 3.47
CA GLU A 18 14.39 -9.36 3.82
C GLU A 18 13.79 -7.95 3.98
N LEU A 19 13.00 -7.52 3.01
CA LEU A 19 12.30 -6.23 3.05
C LEU A 19 11.38 -6.12 4.28
N LYS A 20 10.60 -7.16 4.57
CA LYS A 20 9.75 -7.22 5.78
C LYS A 20 10.57 -6.99 7.05
N ARG A 21 11.73 -7.65 7.20
CA ARG A 21 12.59 -7.49 8.38
C ARG A 21 13.14 -6.07 8.49
N ARG A 22 13.54 -5.48 7.36
CA ARG A 22 14.00 -4.09 7.30
C ARG A 22 12.90 -3.12 7.73
N ILE A 23 11.71 -3.24 7.15
CA ILE A 23 10.54 -2.40 7.49
C ILE A 23 10.21 -2.50 8.99
N LEU A 24 10.12 -3.73 9.53
CA LEU A 24 9.85 -3.94 10.94
C LEU A 24 10.86 -3.21 11.83
N LYS A 25 12.15 -3.32 11.53
CA LYS A 25 13.20 -2.67 12.32
C LYS A 25 13.15 -1.14 12.23
N GLU A 26 12.87 -0.59 11.05
CA GLU A 26 12.88 0.86 10.83
C GLU A 26 11.64 1.57 11.36
N GLU A 27 10.47 0.93 11.30
CA GLU A 27 9.18 1.57 11.59
C GLU A 27 8.59 1.16 12.95
N GLU A 28 9.20 0.23 13.69
CA GLU A 28 8.74 -0.18 15.03
C GLU A 28 8.60 1.02 15.99
N GLN A 29 9.57 1.94 15.98
CA GLN A 29 9.52 3.16 16.79
C GLN A 29 8.43 4.15 16.33
N ASN A 30 7.94 4.00 15.10
CA ASN A 30 6.87 4.79 14.51
C ASN A 30 5.50 4.11 14.66
N GLY A 31 5.38 3.11 15.54
CA GLY A 31 4.11 2.44 15.85
C GLY A 31 3.78 1.25 14.95
N LEU A 32 4.72 0.77 14.11
CA LEU A 32 4.50 -0.45 13.34
C LEU A 32 4.52 -1.66 14.27
N THR A 33 3.42 -2.42 14.28
CA THR A 33 3.26 -3.60 15.15
C THR A 33 3.44 -4.91 14.39
N GLN A 34 3.02 -4.95 13.13
CA GLN A 34 3.00 -6.19 12.36
C GLN A 34 3.17 -5.92 10.87
N VAL A 35 3.82 -6.87 10.19
CA VAL A 35 3.85 -6.94 8.72
C VAL A 35 3.38 -8.32 8.27
N LEU A 36 2.23 -8.34 7.59
CA LEU A 36 1.68 -9.54 6.95
C LEU A 36 2.19 -9.65 5.52
N VAL A 37 2.36 -10.89 5.03
CA VAL A 37 2.84 -11.19 3.68
C VAL A 37 1.80 -12.06 2.99
N PHE A 38 1.33 -11.62 1.82
CA PHE A 38 0.37 -12.34 1.01
C PHE A 38 0.96 -12.64 -0.36
N LYS A 39 0.81 -13.86 -0.85
CA LYS A 39 1.17 -14.21 -2.23
C LYS A 39 0.07 -13.73 -3.18
N THR A 40 0.45 -13.04 -4.25
CA THR A 40 -0.48 -12.60 -5.32
C THR A 40 -0.21 -13.36 -6.61
N LYS A 41 -1.02 -13.10 -7.64
CA LYS A 41 -0.77 -13.64 -9.00
C LYS A 41 0.56 -13.15 -9.59
N HIS A 42 0.98 -11.94 -9.24
CA HIS A 42 2.09 -11.24 -9.88
C HIS A 42 3.33 -11.11 -8.98
N GLY A 43 3.24 -11.45 -7.70
CA GLY A 43 4.34 -11.32 -6.74
C GLY A 43 3.81 -11.45 -5.31
N TYR A 44 4.05 -10.43 -4.50
CA TYR A 44 3.62 -10.39 -3.11
C TYR A 44 2.96 -9.06 -2.74
N HIS A 45 2.13 -9.10 -1.71
CA HIS A 45 1.56 -7.92 -1.07
C HIS A 45 1.97 -7.91 0.40
N LEU A 46 2.46 -6.78 0.90
CA LEU A 46 2.70 -6.56 2.31
C LEU A 46 1.61 -5.67 2.89
N GLU A 47 1.06 -6.07 4.03
CA GLU A 47 0.18 -5.23 4.83
C GLU A 47 0.90 -4.86 6.13
N LEU A 48 1.26 -3.58 6.25
CA LEU A 48 1.92 -2.97 7.39
C LEU A 48 0.83 -2.46 8.33
N ILE A 49 0.82 -2.92 9.59
CA ILE A 49 -0.21 -2.61 10.58
C ILE A 49 0.41 -1.77 11.69
N TYR A 50 -0.14 -0.58 11.88
CA TYR A 50 0.30 0.38 12.89
C TYR A 50 -0.70 0.44 14.06
N ASP A 51 -0.22 0.78 15.25
CA ASP A 51 -1.04 1.05 16.44
C ASP A 51 -1.60 2.48 16.49
N ARG A 52 -1.24 3.28 15.49
CA ARG A 52 -1.72 4.65 15.29
C ARG A 52 -2.33 4.84 13.90
N ASP A 53 -3.05 5.94 13.75
CA ASP A 53 -3.48 6.39 12.43
C ASP A 53 -2.30 6.90 11.61
N ILE A 54 -2.30 6.50 10.34
CA ILE A 54 -1.40 6.95 9.29
C ILE A 54 -2.20 7.89 8.36
N PRO A 55 -1.82 9.18 8.25
CA PRO A 55 -2.43 10.08 7.29
C PRO A 55 -2.06 9.69 5.85
N PRO A 56 -2.89 10.04 4.84
CA PRO A 56 -2.66 9.66 3.45
C PRO A 56 -1.28 10.06 2.90
N GLU A 57 -0.78 11.24 3.27
CA GLU A 57 0.53 11.72 2.84
C GLU A 57 1.66 10.82 3.35
N GLU A 58 1.58 10.43 4.62
CA GLU A 58 2.55 9.52 5.21
C GLU A 58 2.45 8.12 4.58
N ASN A 59 1.23 7.66 4.30
CA ASN A 59 1.02 6.41 3.57
C ASN A 59 1.74 6.41 2.22
N PHE A 60 1.64 7.50 1.45
CA PHE A 60 2.33 7.62 0.16
C PHE A 60 3.85 7.63 0.32
N LEU A 61 4.39 8.34 1.32
CA LEU A 61 5.83 8.36 1.60
C LEU A 61 6.36 6.98 1.99
N ILE A 62 5.63 6.23 2.82
CA ILE A 62 5.99 4.85 3.20
C ILE A 62 6.00 3.95 1.96
N ARG A 63 4.99 4.08 1.10
CA ARG A 63 4.88 3.30 -0.15
C ARG A 63 6.03 3.58 -1.11
N GLU A 64 6.37 4.84 -1.30
CA GLU A 64 7.50 5.25 -2.13
C GLU A 64 8.84 4.75 -1.55
N LYS A 65 9.06 4.96 -0.24
CA LYS A 65 10.27 4.52 0.48
C LYS A 65 10.55 3.03 0.31
N TYR A 66 9.50 2.20 0.35
CA TYR A 66 9.64 0.74 0.32
C TYR A 66 9.38 0.09 -1.04
N GLY A 67 9.22 0.89 -2.10
CA GLY A 67 9.21 0.40 -3.47
C GLY A 67 7.88 -0.24 -3.89
N ASP A 68 6.76 0.34 -3.47
CA ASP A 68 5.45 0.00 -4.01
C ASP A 68 5.42 0.17 -5.54
N CYS A 69 4.55 -0.59 -6.22
CA CYS A 69 4.38 -0.49 -7.67
C CYS A 69 4.05 0.96 -8.09
N GLU A 70 4.94 1.60 -8.85
CA GLU A 70 4.83 3.01 -9.25
C GLU A 70 3.47 3.34 -9.86
N ARG A 71 2.95 2.49 -10.75
CA ARG A 71 1.62 2.67 -11.36
C ARG A 71 0.49 2.67 -10.34
N ARG A 72 0.54 1.79 -9.34
CA ARG A 72 -0.49 1.73 -8.29
C ARG A 72 -0.40 2.92 -7.35
N LEU A 73 0.82 3.39 -7.08
CA LEU A 73 1.06 4.61 -6.32
C LEU A 73 0.49 5.82 -7.06
N GLU A 74 0.80 5.98 -8.35
CA GLU A 74 0.29 7.06 -9.21
C GLU A 74 -1.24 7.10 -9.24
N TYR A 75 -1.91 5.95 -9.46
CA TYR A 75 -3.37 5.89 -9.44
C TYR A 75 -3.96 6.22 -8.07
N SER A 76 -3.26 5.90 -6.98
CA SER A 76 -3.73 6.21 -5.63
C SER A 76 -3.60 7.70 -5.32
N GLN A 77 -2.48 8.33 -5.72
CA GLN A 77 -2.28 9.77 -5.60
C GLN A 77 -3.29 10.55 -6.46
N ARG A 78 -3.54 10.14 -7.71
CA ARG A 78 -4.57 10.73 -8.57
C ARG A 78 -5.96 10.66 -7.94
N ARG A 79 -6.31 9.51 -7.33
CA ARG A 79 -7.57 9.37 -6.58
C ARG A 79 -7.62 10.27 -5.35
N TYR A 80 -6.51 10.43 -4.64
CA TYR A 80 -6.42 11.31 -3.48
C TYR A 80 -6.64 12.77 -3.82
N MET A 81 -6.02 13.27 -4.89
CA MET A 81 -6.26 14.64 -5.36
C MET A 81 -7.74 14.90 -5.74
N LEU A 82 -8.48 13.86 -6.15
CA LEU A 82 -9.88 13.99 -6.57
C LEU A 82 -10.89 13.75 -5.45
N LEU A 83 -10.58 12.85 -4.52
CA LEU A 83 -11.53 12.33 -3.53
C LEU A 83 -11.13 12.61 -2.08
N GLY A 84 -9.95 13.18 -1.84
CA GLY A 84 -9.36 13.34 -0.51
C GLY A 84 -9.25 11.99 0.21
N ASP A 85 -9.60 11.97 1.49
CA ASP A 85 -9.53 10.79 2.36
C ASP A 85 -10.33 9.57 1.86
N CYS A 86 -11.21 9.77 0.88
CA CYS A 86 -11.98 8.71 0.22
C CYS A 86 -11.23 8.01 -0.94
N TYR A 87 -9.94 8.27 -1.15
CA TYR A 87 -9.17 7.74 -2.29
C TYR A 87 -9.04 6.21 -2.31
N ASP A 88 -9.07 5.59 -1.14
CA ASP A 88 -8.99 4.14 -0.97
C ASP A 88 -10.36 3.44 -1.10
N ILE A 89 -11.43 4.22 -1.29
CA ILE A 89 -12.70 3.67 -1.75
C ILE A 89 -12.45 3.08 -3.14
N LEU A 90 -12.76 1.79 -3.29
CA LEU A 90 -12.54 1.01 -4.51
C LEU A 90 -13.28 1.62 -5.71
N PHE A 91 -12.62 2.52 -6.45
CA PHE A 91 -13.02 2.95 -7.78
C PHE A 91 -12.09 2.30 -8.81
N HIS A 92 -12.66 1.65 -9.82
CA HIS A 92 -11.91 1.15 -10.97
C HIS A 92 -11.85 2.26 -12.02
N GLU A 93 -10.66 2.74 -12.40
CA GLU A 93 -10.49 3.63 -13.54
C GLU A 93 -10.54 2.79 -14.83
N LYS A 94 -11.61 2.93 -15.63
CA LYS A 94 -11.73 2.26 -16.93
C LYS A 94 -12.00 3.30 -18.01
N LYS A 95 -11.06 3.44 -18.96
CA LYS A 95 -11.09 4.43 -20.06
C LYS A 95 -11.18 5.89 -19.57
N GLY A 96 -10.46 6.26 -18.50
CA GLY A 96 -10.45 7.62 -17.97
C GLY A 96 -11.63 8.01 -17.08
N PHE A 97 -12.51 7.06 -16.72
CA PHE A 97 -13.63 7.29 -15.80
C PHE A 97 -13.46 6.48 -14.52
N LEU A 98 -13.60 7.14 -13.37
CA LEU A 98 -13.68 6.50 -12.06
C LEU A 98 -15.06 5.84 -11.90
N ARG A 99 -15.10 4.51 -11.72
CA ARG A 99 -16.34 3.76 -11.47
C ARG A 99 -16.29 3.08 -10.12
N ARG A 100 -17.32 3.28 -9.28
CA ARG A 100 -17.44 2.60 -7.99
C ARG A 100 -17.50 1.09 -8.22
N ARG A 101 -16.61 0.31 -7.61
CA ARG A 101 -16.72 -1.16 -7.60
C ARG A 101 -17.81 -1.53 -6.59
N VAL A 102 -18.90 -2.10 -7.08
CA VAL A 102 -19.86 -2.84 -6.25
C VAL A 102 -19.40 -4.30 -6.30
N TRP A 103 -18.96 -4.84 -5.17
CA TRP A 103 -18.85 -6.28 -5.00
C TRP A 103 -20.27 -6.80 -4.78
N ILE A 104 -20.83 -7.50 -5.77
CA ILE A 104 -21.99 -8.38 -5.62
C ILE A 104 -21.46 -9.80 -5.60
#